data_AF-A0A3M1ZN25-F1
#
_entry.id   AF-A0A3M1ZN25-F1
#
_cell.length_a   1.000
_cell.length_b   1.000
_cell.length_c   1.000
_cell.angle_alpha   90.00
_cell.angle_beta   90.00
_cell.angle_gamma   90.00
#
_symmetry.space_group_name_H-M   'P 1'
#
loop_
_entity.id
_entity.type
_entity.pdbx_description
1 polymer ?
#
loop_
_entity_poly.entity_id
_entity_poly.type
_entity_poly.pdbx_seq_one_letter_code
_entity_poly.pdbx_strand_id
1 'polypeptide(L)'
;MHILVFCPLAPTTPMIFGRTVESIFRLEYDGPLHYRFHKGDNPYTGGNRPAYDNIAHNFNLAREAMLRGGYDALLTIEADMIVPRDAASRLARCLEEGADIAYGLYVWRHGNRKWSAYTSIDGIGGLSLSSDPERARAVWGQVVEVAGVGLGCTLISRRVLKSFPFHVADDRCSCDWWLAVDAARAGMRQVCDTGVVCGHITLSPALQVLWPDVREERLYRVDYLAGPPPENVIQREDGKVEIIVDRMGDTPVPKGV
;
A
#
# COMPACT_ATOMS: atom_id res chain seq x y z
N MET A 1 -22.68 1.18 -3.36
CA MET A 1 -21.87 1.10 -4.61
C MET A 1 -21.43 -0.34 -4.84
N HIS A 2 -21.18 -0.75 -6.09
CA HIS A 2 -20.62 -2.06 -6.44
C HIS A 2 -19.10 -1.96 -6.62
N ILE A 3 -18.35 -2.68 -5.77
CA ILE A 3 -16.90 -2.54 -5.70
C ILE A 3 -16.21 -3.80 -6.25
N LEU A 4 -15.27 -3.60 -7.16
CA LEU A 4 -14.30 -4.63 -7.54
C LEU A 4 -13.09 -4.53 -6.59
N VAL A 5 -12.87 -5.56 -5.78
CA VAL A 5 -11.66 -5.71 -4.96
C VAL A 5 -10.60 -6.42 -5.79
N PHE A 6 -9.47 -5.77 -6.02
CA PHE A 6 -8.38 -6.28 -6.84
C PHE A 6 -7.09 -6.42 -6.03
N CYS A 7 -6.49 -7.61 -6.10
CA CYS A 7 -5.21 -7.90 -5.48
C CYS A 7 -4.23 -8.45 -6.53
N PRO A 8 -3.24 -7.65 -6.98
CA PRO A 8 -2.18 -8.16 -7.83
C PRO A 8 -1.24 -9.05 -7.00
N LEU A 9 -1.01 -10.27 -7.47
CA LEU A 9 -0.16 -11.26 -6.82
C LEU A 9 1.29 -11.09 -7.26
N ALA A 10 2.23 -11.25 -6.34
CA ALA A 10 3.65 -11.16 -6.65
C ALA A 10 4.05 -12.24 -7.68
N PRO A 11 4.97 -11.94 -8.61
CA PRO A 11 5.48 -12.94 -9.55
C PRO A 11 6.34 -14.01 -8.86
N THR A 12 6.87 -13.69 -7.68
CA THR A 12 7.77 -14.52 -6.88
C THR A 12 7.10 -14.99 -5.60
N THR A 13 7.73 -15.93 -4.90
CA THR A 13 7.23 -16.48 -3.62
C THR A 13 7.71 -15.62 -2.43
N PRO A 14 6.86 -15.35 -1.42
CA PRO A 14 5.43 -15.68 -1.39
C PRO A 14 4.64 -14.79 -2.35
N MET A 15 3.74 -15.42 -3.12
CA MET A 15 2.89 -14.71 -4.08
C MET A 15 1.87 -13.81 -3.39
N ILE A 16 1.48 -14.21 -2.17
CA ILE A 16 0.59 -13.51 -1.25
C ILE A 16 0.80 -14.06 0.16
N PHE A 17 0.60 -13.22 1.17
CA PHE A 17 0.69 -13.64 2.56
C PHE A 17 -0.68 -14.14 3.07
N GLY A 18 -0.67 -15.17 3.93
CA GLY A 18 -1.91 -15.70 4.51
C GLY A 18 -2.71 -14.66 5.29
N ARG A 19 -2.03 -13.76 6.03
CA ARG A 19 -2.69 -12.63 6.73
C ARG A 19 -3.34 -11.63 5.78
N THR A 20 -2.76 -11.42 4.59
CA THR A 20 -3.36 -10.58 3.55
C THR A 20 -4.66 -11.21 3.05
N VAL A 21 -4.64 -12.50 2.69
CA VAL A 21 -5.84 -13.25 2.26
C VAL A 21 -6.93 -13.18 3.33
N GLU A 22 -6.58 -13.49 4.58
CA GLU A 22 -7.52 -13.44 5.71
C GLU A 22 -8.14 -12.04 5.87
N SER A 23 -7.34 -10.97 5.77
CA SER A 23 -7.84 -9.60 5.90
C SER A 23 -8.78 -9.18 4.77
N ILE A 24 -8.48 -9.57 3.53
CA ILE A 24 -9.31 -9.25 2.35
C ILE A 24 -10.68 -9.95 2.45
N PHE A 25 -10.70 -11.22 2.82
CA PHE A 25 -11.97 -11.97 2.95
C PHE A 25 -12.78 -11.60 4.20
N ARG A 26 -12.20 -10.84 5.13
CA ARG A 26 -12.90 -10.30 6.31
C ARG A 26 -13.39 -8.87 6.13
N LEU A 27 -13.28 -8.30 4.93
CA LEU A 27 -13.83 -6.99 4.64
C LEU A 27 -15.35 -6.99 4.88
N GLU A 28 -15.81 -6.01 5.63
CA GLU A 28 -17.20 -5.76 5.96
C GLU A 28 -17.67 -4.56 5.12
N TYR A 29 -18.72 -4.80 4.33
CA TYR A 29 -19.37 -3.80 3.49
C TYR A 29 -20.82 -4.21 3.23
N ASP A 30 -21.75 -3.25 3.37
CA ASP A 30 -23.19 -3.51 3.19
C ASP A 30 -23.58 -3.70 1.71
N GLY A 31 -22.72 -3.28 0.78
CA GLY A 31 -22.91 -3.46 -0.65
C GLY A 31 -22.13 -4.65 -1.24
N PRO A 32 -22.29 -4.91 -2.55
CA PRO A 32 -21.62 -6.02 -3.20
C PRO A 32 -20.11 -5.79 -3.36
N LEU A 33 -19.32 -6.75 -2.89
CA LEU A 33 -17.88 -6.88 -3.14
C LEU A 33 -17.62 -8.05 -4.09
N HIS A 34 -16.91 -7.80 -5.20
CA HIS A 34 -16.40 -8.86 -6.07
C HIS A 34 -14.89 -8.92 -5.97
N TYR A 35 -14.33 -10.11 -5.78
CA TYR A 35 -12.90 -10.30 -5.57
C TYR A 35 -12.20 -10.79 -6.84
N ARG A 36 -11.07 -10.18 -7.18
CA ARG A 36 -10.19 -10.61 -8.26
C ARG A 36 -8.73 -10.61 -7.80
N PHE A 37 -8.19 -11.81 -7.63
CA PHE A 37 -6.76 -12.02 -7.47
C PHE A 37 -6.16 -12.30 -8.85
N HIS A 38 -5.06 -11.64 -9.18
CA HIS A 38 -4.47 -11.77 -10.51
C HIS A 38 -2.97 -12.03 -10.45
N LYS A 39 -2.53 -13.05 -11.19
CA LYS A 39 -1.14 -13.48 -11.29
C LYS A 39 -0.83 -13.80 -12.75
N GLY A 40 0.44 -13.60 -13.11
CA GLY A 40 1.06 -14.36 -14.21
C GLY A 40 0.96 -13.70 -15.57
N ASP A 41 0.40 -12.50 -15.65
CA ASP A 41 0.42 -11.69 -16.85
C ASP A 41 1.42 -10.54 -16.68
N ASN A 42 2.68 -10.84 -16.98
CA ASN A 42 3.80 -9.91 -16.90
C ASN A 42 4.53 -9.88 -18.26
N PRO A 43 3.95 -9.23 -19.28
CA PRO A 43 4.46 -9.28 -20.64
C PRO A 43 5.77 -8.50 -20.83
N TYR A 44 6.11 -7.59 -19.91
CA TYR A 44 7.32 -6.80 -19.97
C TYR A 44 8.47 -7.57 -19.33
N THR A 45 9.30 -8.23 -20.16
CA THR A 45 10.50 -8.96 -19.73
C THR A 45 11.81 -8.23 -20.10
N GLY A 46 11.73 -7.18 -20.92
CA GLY A 46 12.86 -6.35 -21.36
C GLY A 46 12.55 -4.86 -21.24
N GLY A 47 13.57 -4.01 -21.44
CA GLY A 47 13.48 -2.57 -21.24
C GLY A 47 14.11 -2.12 -19.92
N ASN A 48 14.05 -0.81 -19.64
CA ASN A 48 14.73 -0.26 -18.47
C ASN A 48 14.02 -0.64 -17.15
N ARG A 49 12.70 -0.91 -17.17
CA ARG A 49 11.85 -1.00 -15.96
C ARG A 49 10.70 -2.00 -16.01
N PRO A 50 10.97 -3.26 -16.39
CA PRO A 50 9.94 -4.28 -16.57
C PRO A 50 9.03 -4.44 -15.33
N ALA A 51 9.53 -4.23 -14.11
CA ALA A 51 8.71 -4.33 -12.90
C ALA A 51 7.60 -3.28 -12.83
N TYR A 52 7.89 -2.00 -13.06
CA TYR A 52 6.88 -0.93 -13.00
C TYR A 52 5.88 -1.03 -14.15
N ASP A 53 6.35 -1.37 -15.35
CA ASP A 53 5.49 -1.56 -16.51
C ASP A 53 4.53 -2.73 -16.29
N ASN A 54 5.00 -3.83 -15.70
CA ASN A 54 4.14 -4.96 -15.33
C ASN A 54 3.13 -4.58 -14.24
N ILE A 55 3.51 -3.78 -13.23
CA ILE A 55 2.56 -3.30 -12.21
C ILE A 55 1.45 -2.47 -12.88
N ALA A 56 1.82 -1.51 -13.74
CA ALA A 56 0.86 -0.68 -14.47
C ALA A 56 -0.06 -1.53 -15.38
N HIS A 57 0.49 -2.53 -16.06
CA HIS A 57 -0.26 -3.50 -16.87
C HIS A 57 -1.34 -4.22 -16.05
N ASN A 58 -0.95 -4.81 -14.91
CA ASN A 58 -1.88 -5.53 -14.04
C ASN A 58 -3.01 -4.62 -13.53
N PHE A 59 -2.70 -3.37 -13.15
CA PHE A 59 -3.73 -2.41 -12.74
C PHE A 59 -4.60 -1.94 -13.91
N ASN A 60 -4.08 -1.85 -15.14
CA ASN A 60 -4.90 -1.59 -16.31
C ASN A 60 -5.85 -2.74 -16.66
N LEU A 61 -5.45 -4.00 -16.45
CA LEU A 61 -6.37 -5.14 -16.55
C LEU A 61 -7.50 -5.07 -15.52
N ALA A 62 -7.17 -4.65 -14.28
CA ALA A 62 -8.17 -4.42 -13.24
C ALA A 62 -9.12 -3.27 -13.60
N ARG A 63 -8.57 -2.16 -14.12
CA ARG A 63 -9.33 -1.02 -14.64
C ARG A 63 -10.28 -1.44 -15.76
N GLU A 64 -9.81 -2.21 -16.74
CA GLU A 64 -10.67 -2.69 -17.83
C GLU A 64 -11.80 -3.58 -17.32
N ALA A 65 -11.50 -4.50 -16.40
CA ALA A 65 -12.49 -5.37 -15.78
C ALA A 65 -13.54 -4.57 -15.00
N MET A 66 -13.10 -3.58 -14.24
CA MET A 66 -13.95 -2.63 -13.52
C MET A 66 -14.88 -1.87 -14.49
N LEU A 67 -14.30 -1.31 -15.57
CA LEU A 67 -15.05 -0.50 -16.53
C LEU A 67 -16.06 -1.34 -17.32
N ARG A 68 -15.67 -2.52 -17.82
CA ARG A 68 -16.55 -3.43 -18.57
C ARG A 68 -17.59 -4.10 -17.69
N GLY A 69 -17.26 -4.43 -16.44
CA GLY A 69 -18.16 -5.10 -15.51
C GLY A 69 -19.20 -4.18 -14.86
N GLY A 70 -19.19 -2.89 -15.17
CA GLY A 70 -20.20 -1.95 -14.65
C GLY A 70 -20.03 -1.56 -13.18
N TYR A 71 -18.86 -1.82 -12.58
CA TYR A 71 -18.57 -1.47 -11.19
C TYR A 71 -18.51 0.05 -10.98
N ASP A 72 -18.74 0.49 -9.75
CA ASP A 72 -18.71 1.89 -9.32
C ASP A 72 -17.33 2.34 -8.82
N ALA A 73 -16.56 1.41 -8.25
CA ALA A 73 -15.21 1.67 -7.76
C ALA A 73 -14.30 0.43 -7.85
N LEU A 74 -12.99 0.67 -7.83
CA LEU A 74 -11.94 -0.33 -7.69
C LEU A 74 -11.27 -0.16 -6.32
N LEU A 75 -11.34 -1.19 -5.47
CA LEU A 75 -10.54 -1.27 -4.24
C LEU A 75 -9.27 -2.07 -4.53
N THR A 76 -8.11 -1.43 -4.49
CA THR A 76 -6.83 -2.12 -4.64
C THR A 76 -6.28 -2.51 -3.28
N ILE A 77 -5.81 -3.75 -3.15
CA ILE A 77 -5.12 -4.24 -1.95
C ILE A 77 -3.89 -5.03 -2.40
N GLU A 78 -2.68 -4.58 -2.05
CA GLU A 78 -1.45 -5.28 -2.42
C GLU A 78 -1.26 -6.60 -1.65
N ALA A 79 -0.53 -7.55 -2.24
CA ALA A 79 -0.40 -8.92 -1.73
C ALA A 79 0.35 -9.05 -0.39
N ASP A 80 0.94 -7.96 0.11
CA ASP A 80 1.66 -7.81 1.36
C ASP A 80 0.98 -6.85 2.35
N MET A 81 -0.31 -6.57 2.15
CA MET A 81 -1.09 -5.67 3.01
C MET A 81 -1.99 -6.43 3.98
N ILE A 82 -2.18 -5.90 5.19
CA ILE A 82 -3.18 -6.36 6.16
C ILE A 82 -4.15 -5.21 6.38
N VAL A 83 -5.40 -5.37 5.93
CA VAL A 83 -6.42 -4.32 6.01
C VAL A 83 -7.38 -4.53 7.18
N PRO A 84 -7.93 -3.47 7.80
CA PRO A 84 -8.96 -3.63 8.82
C PRO A 84 -10.30 -4.03 8.17
N ARG A 85 -11.17 -4.68 8.94
CA ARG A 85 -12.45 -5.22 8.43
C ARG A 85 -13.34 -4.15 7.84
N ASP A 86 -13.39 -2.98 8.47
CA ASP A 86 -14.20 -1.84 8.08
C ASP A 86 -13.60 -1.00 6.94
N ALA A 87 -12.43 -1.37 6.39
CA ALA A 87 -11.74 -0.59 5.37
C ALA A 87 -12.63 -0.29 4.15
N ALA A 88 -13.30 -1.31 3.59
CA ALA A 88 -14.16 -1.13 2.42
C ALA A 88 -15.31 -0.15 2.70
N SER A 89 -15.99 -0.30 3.85
CA SER A 89 -17.07 0.60 4.27
C SER A 89 -16.61 2.04 4.50
N ARG A 90 -15.46 2.24 5.16
CA ARG A 90 -14.94 3.58 5.46
C ARG A 90 -14.49 4.31 4.21
N LEU A 91 -13.74 3.63 3.33
CA LEU A 91 -13.30 4.23 2.07
C LEU A 91 -14.48 4.49 1.12
N ALA A 92 -15.50 3.62 1.09
CA ALA A 92 -16.72 3.86 0.32
C ALA A 92 -17.45 5.12 0.79
N ARG A 93 -17.54 5.34 2.11
CA ARG A 93 -18.12 6.58 2.67
C ARG A 93 -17.37 7.83 2.20
N CYS A 94 -16.04 7.79 2.15
CA CYS A 94 -15.25 8.91 1.64
C CYS A 94 -15.64 9.28 0.19
N LEU A 95 -15.88 8.29 -0.66
CA LEU A 95 -16.34 8.50 -2.04
C LEU A 95 -17.77 9.06 -2.08
N GLU A 96 -18.67 8.54 -1.23
CA GLU A 96 -20.04 9.06 -1.09
C GLU A 96 -20.07 10.51 -0.62
N GLU A 97 -19.09 10.91 0.21
CA GLU A 97 -18.85 12.29 0.66
C GLU A 97 -18.05 13.13 -0.36
N GLY A 98 -17.91 12.65 -1.60
CA GLY A 98 -17.39 13.41 -2.72
C GLY A 98 -15.87 13.34 -2.93
N ALA A 99 -15.16 12.41 -2.28
CA ALA A 99 -13.80 12.09 -2.72
C ALA A 99 -13.82 11.30 -4.03
N ASP A 100 -12.83 11.54 -4.89
CA ASP A 100 -12.62 10.77 -6.11
C ASP A 100 -11.70 9.55 -5.86
N ILE A 101 -10.78 9.66 -4.88
CA ILE A 101 -9.89 8.59 -4.41
C ILE A 101 -9.81 8.64 -2.87
N ALA A 102 -9.95 7.48 -2.22
CA ALA A 102 -9.80 7.32 -0.78
C ALA A 102 -8.71 6.29 -0.43
N TYR A 103 -7.80 6.66 0.46
CA TYR A 103 -6.65 5.85 0.87
C TYR A 103 -6.81 5.33 2.31
N GLY A 104 -6.45 4.07 2.52
CA GLY A 104 -6.07 3.56 3.84
C GLY A 104 -4.62 3.92 4.17
N LEU A 105 -4.33 4.09 5.45
CA LEU A 105 -3.03 4.54 5.94
C LEU A 105 -2.10 3.35 6.17
N TYR A 106 -0.89 3.39 5.63
CA TYR A 106 0.17 2.41 5.89
C TYR A 106 1.55 3.06 5.87
N VAL A 107 2.60 2.30 6.20
CA VAL A 107 3.99 2.76 6.23
C VAL A 107 4.74 2.20 5.02
N TRP A 108 5.55 3.00 4.33
CA TRP A 108 6.41 2.47 3.28
C TRP A 108 7.40 1.44 3.81
N ARG A 109 7.47 0.27 3.16
CA ARG A 109 8.39 -0.81 3.55
C ARG A 109 9.83 -0.62 3.03
N HIS A 110 9.99 0.22 2.02
CA HIS A 110 11.28 0.55 1.39
C HIS A 110 11.64 2.01 1.63
N GLY A 111 12.94 2.31 1.68
CA GLY A 111 13.43 3.67 1.87
C GLY A 111 13.09 4.25 3.26
N ASN A 112 12.69 5.52 3.29
CA ASN A 112 12.31 6.19 4.53
C ASN A 112 10.91 5.73 4.93
N ARG A 113 10.79 5.06 6.09
CA ARG A 113 9.56 4.47 6.65
C ARG A 113 8.57 5.55 7.11
N LYS A 114 8.06 6.31 6.15
CA LYS A 114 7.03 7.33 6.31
C LYS A 114 5.65 6.76 6.00
N TRP A 115 4.61 7.41 6.50
CA TRP A 115 3.23 7.12 6.14
C TRP A 115 2.96 7.36 4.65
N SER A 116 2.09 6.55 4.05
CA SER A 116 1.64 6.65 2.66
C SER A 116 0.76 7.88 2.37
N ALA A 117 0.27 8.57 3.40
CA ALA A 117 -0.49 9.80 3.26
C ALA A 117 0.42 10.99 2.92
N TYR A 118 0.44 11.45 1.66
CA TYR A 118 1.25 12.57 1.20
C TYR A 118 0.41 13.84 1.09
N THR A 119 0.81 14.92 1.74
CA THR A 119 0.11 16.22 1.70
C THR A 119 0.42 17.03 0.45
N SER A 120 1.54 16.72 -0.21
CA SER A 120 1.91 17.28 -1.52
C SER A 120 2.70 16.23 -2.31
N ILE A 121 2.50 16.22 -3.62
CA ILE A 121 3.27 15.43 -4.58
C ILE A 121 3.44 16.22 -5.87
N ASP A 122 4.52 15.94 -6.58
CA ASP A 122 4.72 16.32 -7.97
C ASP A 122 5.46 15.20 -8.71
N GLY A 123 5.94 15.46 -9.93
CA GLY A 123 6.67 14.46 -10.73
C GLY A 123 8.11 14.17 -10.24
N ILE A 124 8.56 14.73 -9.12
CA ILE A 124 9.94 14.64 -8.62
C ILE A 124 9.98 14.18 -7.16
N GLY A 125 8.96 14.49 -6.37
CA GLY A 125 8.87 14.05 -4.98
C GLY A 125 7.59 14.51 -4.30
N GLY A 126 7.53 14.30 -2.98
CA GLY A 126 6.37 14.67 -2.20
C GLY A 126 6.64 14.68 -0.71
N LEU A 127 5.72 15.27 0.04
CA LEU A 127 5.81 15.41 1.49
C LEU A 127 4.79 14.49 2.18
N SER A 128 5.28 13.48 2.88
CA SER A 128 4.43 12.65 3.75
C SER A 128 3.92 13.47 4.93
N LEU A 129 2.66 13.28 5.31
CA LEU A 129 2.04 13.81 6.53
C LEU A 129 2.88 13.50 7.78
N SER A 130 3.48 12.30 7.84
CA SER A 130 4.37 11.87 8.92
C SER A 130 5.77 12.53 8.94
N SER A 131 6.01 13.49 8.05
CA SER A 131 7.17 14.38 8.15
C SER A 131 6.96 15.47 9.20
N ASP A 132 5.71 15.72 9.59
CA ASP A 132 5.31 16.58 10.70
C ASP A 132 4.60 15.71 11.76
N PRO A 133 5.33 15.24 12.80
CA PRO A 133 4.77 14.34 13.80
C PRO A 133 3.62 14.95 14.61
N GLU A 134 3.66 16.25 14.90
CA GLU A 134 2.59 16.91 15.66
C GLU A 134 1.30 16.91 14.86
N ARG A 135 1.38 17.31 13.58
CA ARG A 135 0.23 17.26 12.68
C ARG A 135 -0.27 15.84 12.46
N ALA A 136 0.63 14.87 12.26
CA ALA A 136 0.28 13.46 12.07
C ALA A 136 -0.50 12.90 13.26
N ARG A 137 -0.08 13.23 14.50
CA ARG A 137 -0.80 12.84 15.72
C ARG A 137 -2.14 13.57 15.85
N ALA A 138 -2.19 14.86 15.50
CA ALA A 138 -3.40 15.67 15.62
C ALA A 138 -4.55 15.20 14.72
N VAL A 139 -4.25 14.66 13.54
CA VAL A 139 -5.26 14.21 12.58
C VAL A 139 -5.56 12.72 12.63
N TRP A 140 -4.95 11.98 13.55
CA TRP A 140 -5.14 10.53 13.68
C TRP A 140 -6.62 10.14 13.84
N GLY A 141 -7.04 9.10 13.11
CA GLY A 141 -8.43 8.64 13.12
C GLY A 141 -9.40 9.49 12.30
N GLN A 142 -8.93 10.56 11.66
CA GLN A 142 -9.75 11.46 10.85
C GLN A 142 -9.55 11.22 9.35
N VAL A 143 -10.53 11.63 8.54
CA VAL A 143 -10.40 11.75 7.08
C VAL A 143 -9.75 13.10 6.77
N VAL A 144 -8.61 13.07 6.08
CA VAL A 144 -7.87 14.28 5.71
C VAL A 144 -7.65 14.35 4.21
N GLU A 145 -7.67 15.56 3.67
CA GLU A 145 -7.26 15.77 2.28
C GLU A 145 -5.76 15.55 2.13
N VAL A 146 -5.41 14.84 1.06
CA VAL A 146 -4.04 14.48 0.70
C VAL A 146 -3.86 14.71 -0.79
N ALA A 147 -2.61 14.81 -1.24
CA ALA A 147 -2.30 14.70 -2.64
C ALA A 147 -2.27 13.22 -3.11
N GLY A 148 -2.22 12.27 -2.17
CA GLY A 148 -2.40 10.83 -2.38
C GLY A 148 -1.14 10.14 -2.92
N VAL A 149 -0.82 8.92 -2.46
CA VAL A 149 0.13 8.00 -3.12
C VAL A 149 -0.17 6.59 -2.61
N GLY A 150 -0.08 5.60 -3.50
CA GLY A 150 -0.08 4.19 -3.10
C GLY A 150 -1.34 3.44 -3.49
N LEU A 151 -1.18 2.13 -3.73
CA LEU A 151 -2.26 1.21 -4.09
C LEU A 151 -2.42 0.05 -3.08
N GLY A 152 -1.74 0.13 -1.93
CA GLY A 152 -1.77 -0.90 -0.89
C GLY A 152 -3.16 -1.11 -0.25
N CYS A 153 -3.95 -0.05 -0.12
CA CYS A 153 -5.36 -0.09 0.29
C CYS A 153 -6.03 1.19 -0.20
N THR A 154 -6.55 1.18 -1.41
CA THR A 154 -7.01 2.41 -2.09
C THR A 154 -8.30 2.16 -2.84
N LEU A 155 -9.34 2.94 -2.55
CA LEU A 155 -10.61 2.92 -3.27
C LEU A 155 -10.64 4.05 -4.30
N ILE A 156 -10.76 3.68 -5.57
CA ILE A 156 -10.69 4.58 -6.71
C ILE A 156 -12.05 4.60 -7.41
N SER A 157 -12.65 5.78 -7.55
CA SER A 157 -13.93 5.92 -8.22
C SER A 157 -13.88 5.56 -9.71
N ARG A 158 -15.02 5.13 -10.27
CA ARG A 158 -15.18 4.94 -11.72
C ARG A 158 -14.76 6.16 -12.53
N ARG A 159 -15.01 7.37 -12.00
CA ARG A 159 -14.69 8.64 -12.65
C ARG A 159 -13.20 8.76 -12.90
N VAL A 160 -12.38 8.54 -11.89
CA VAL A 160 -10.90 8.55 -12.01
C VAL A 160 -10.46 7.52 -13.04
N LEU A 161 -10.96 6.29 -12.94
CA LEU A 161 -10.59 5.21 -13.85
C LEU A 161 -11.03 5.44 -15.30
N LYS A 162 -12.12 6.18 -15.54
CA LYS A 162 -12.49 6.60 -16.90
C LYS A 162 -11.52 7.65 -17.45
N SER A 163 -11.06 8.57 -16.61
CA SER A 163 -10.19 9.68 -17.00
C SER A 163 -8.76 9.24 -17.29
N PHE A 164 -8.20 8.34 -16.49
CA PHE A 164 -6.77 8.00 -16.56
C PHE A 164 -6.54 6.49 -16.65
N PRO A 165 -5.69 6.01 -17.57
CA PRO A 165 -5.06 4.70 -17.42
C PRO A 165 -3.97 4.76 -16.35
N PHE A 166 -3.61 3.62 -15.78
CA PHE A 166 -2.38 3.50 -15.00
C PHE A 166 -1.19 3.58 -15.95
N HIS A 167 -0.21 4.43 -15.68
CA HIS A 167 0.96 4.58 -16.53
C HIS A 167 2.20 4.90 -15.71
N VAL A 168 3.37 4.80 -16.35
CA VAL A 168 4.65 5.10 -15.74
C VAL A 168 5.35 6.14 -16.61
N ALA A 169 5.46 7.39 -16.14
CA ALA A 169 6.01 8.46 -16.98
C ALA A 169 7.54 8.57 -16.90
N ASP A 170 8.16 8.16 -15.79
CA ASP A 170 9.62 8.18 -15.60
C ASP A 170 10.09 7.03 -14.71
N ASP A 171 11.41 6.86 -14.58
CA ASP A 171 12.06 5.76 -13.86
C ASP A 171 12.06 5.84 -12.34
N ARG A 172 11.56 6.93 -11.77
CA ARG A 172 11.64 7.19 -10.33
C ARG A 172 10.43 6.65 -9.60
N CYS A 173 9.27 6.69 -10.24
CA CYS A 173 8.00 6.41 -9.60
C CYS A 173 7.18 5.35 -10.34
N SER A 174 6.42 4.54 -9.60
CA SER A 174 5.47 3.56 -10.13
C SER A 174 4.15 4.23 -10.54
N CYS A 175 3.20 3.47 -11.07
CA CYS A 175 1.94 4.00 -11.62
C CYS A 175 0.99 4.57 -10.58
N ASP A 176 1.12 4.16 -9.31
CA ASP A 176 0.36 4.69 -8.19
C ASP A 176 0.65 6.18 -7.95
N TRP A 177 1.92 6.57 -8.08
CA TRP A 177 2.37 7.95 -7.98
C TRP A 177 1.77 8.80 -9.09
N TRP A 178 1.86 8.33 -10.34
CA TRP A 178 1.37 9.08 -11.50
C TRP A 178 -0.14 9.20 -11.53
N LEU A 179 -0.87 8.17 -11.05
CA LEU A 179 -2.32 8.29 -10.86
C LEU A 179 -2.67 9.46 -9.92
N ALA A 180 -1.97 9.57 -8.79
CA ALA A 180 -2.23 10.62 -7.82
C ALA A 180 -1.86 12.01 -8.35
N VAL A 181 -0.73 12.13 -9.06
CA VAL A 181 -0.31 13.37 -9.73
C VAL A 181 -1.34 13.82 -10.76
N ASP A 182 -1.84 12.91 -11.59
CA ASP A 182 -2.82 13.21 -12.64
C ASP A 182 -4.18 13.58 -12.04
N ALA A 183 -4.62 12.87 -11.01
CA ALA A 183 -5.83 13.20 -10.25
C ALA A 183 -5.72 14.61 -9.64
N ALA A 184 -4.60 14.93 -8.98
CA ALA A 184 -4.36 16.26 -8.41
C ALA A 184 -4.39 17.36 -9.48
N ARG A 185 -3.72 17.15 -10.63
CA ARG A 185 -3.70 18.09 -11.76
C ARG A 185 -5.09 18.31 -12.36
N ALA A 186 -5.94 17.30 -12.34
CA ALA A 186 -7.31 17.38 -12.81
C ALA A 186 -8.30 17.94 -11.76
N GLY A 187 -7.80 18.37 -10.59
CA GLY A 187 -8.62 18.88 -9.49
C GLY A 187 -9.53 17.82 -8.87
N MET A 188 -9.15 16.54 -8.97
CA MET A 188 -9.89 15.45 -8.33
C MET A 188 -9.54 15.37 -6.85
N ARG A 189 -10.57 15.19 -6.02
CA ARG A 189 -10.42 15.22 -4.56
C ARG A 189 -9.86 13.89 -4.04
N GLN A 190 -8.78 13.97 -3.30
CA GLN A 190 -8.06 12.82 -2.76
C GLN A 190 -8.03 12.91 -1.24
N VAL A 191 -8.41 11.82 -0.55
CA VAL A 191 -8.47 11.80 0.92
C VAL A 191 -7.84 10.54 1.50
N CYS A 192 -7.16 10.66 2.64
CA CYS A 192 -6.72 9.52 3.43
C CYS A 192 -7.58 9.43 4.67
N ASP A 193 -8.18 8.27 4.91
CA ASP A 193 -8.76 7.96 6.21
C ASP A 193 -7.66 7.43 7.14
N THR A 194 -7.15 8.29 8.03
CA THR A 194 -6.07 7.94 8.95
C THR A 194 -6.51 7.00 10.08
N GLY A 195 -7.80 6.65 10.15
CA GLY A 195 -8.30 5.58 11.00
C GLY A 195 -8.39 4.22 10.31
N VAL A 196 -8.25 4.15 8.99
CA VAL A 196 -8.12 2.88 8.25
C VAL A 196 -6.64 2.48 8.27
N VAL A 197 -6.21 1.95 9.42
CA VAL A 197 -4.80 1.61 9.68
C VAL A 197 -4.48 0.23 9.11
N CYS A 198 -3.67 0.19 8.06
CA CYS A 198 -3.24 -1.03 7.39
C CYS A 198 -1.82 -1.42 7.80
N GLY A 199 -1.61 -2.72 7.98
CA GLY A 199 -0.29 -3.30 8.20
C GLY A 199 0.41 -3.58 6.88
N HIS A 200 1.71 -3.34 6.82
CA HIS A 200 2.53 -3.58 5.63
C HIS A 200 3.58 -4.66 5.94
N ILE A 201 3.39 -5.84 5.36
CA ILE A 201 4.28 -6.98 5.56
C ILE A 201 5.58 -6.74 4.78
N THR A 202 6.71 -7.02 5.41
CA THR A 202 8.01 -7.01 4.74
C THR A 202 8.87 -8.18 5.22
N LEU A 203 9.71 -8.69 4.32
CA LEU A 203 10.67 -9.75 4.61
C LEU A 203 12.02 -9.21 5.11
N SER A 204 12.22 -7.89 5.07
CA SER A 204 13.48 -7.24 5.45
C SER A 204 13.31 -6.36 6.69
N PRO A 205 14.18 -6.45 7.72
CA PRO A 205 15.34 -7.36 7.82
C PRO A 205 14.99 -8.80 8.22
N ALA A 206 13.76 -9.00 8.69
CA ALA A 206 13.14 -10.29 8.99
C ALA A 206 11.64 -10.17 8.69
N LEU A 207 10.90 -11.28 8.70
CA LEU A 207 9.46 -11.27 8.49
C LEU A 207 8.76 -10.47 9.59
N GLN A 208 8.24 -9.30 9.22
CA GLN A 208 7.62 -8.34 10.13
C GLN A 208 6.47 -7.60 9.45
N VAL A 209 5.68 -6.91 10.26
CA VAL A 209 4.59 -6.02 9.80
C VAL A 209 4.85 -4.62 10.34
N LEU A 210 4.85 -3.64 9.44
CA LEU A 210 4.90 -2.22 9.80
C LEU A 210 3.48 -1.69 9.95
N TRP A 211 3.18 -1.04 11.08
CA TRP A 211 1.88 -0.42 11.34
C TRP A 211 2.05 1.06 11.65
N PRO A 212 1.28 1.97 11.01
CA PRO A 212 1.18 3.34 11.50
C PRO A 212 0.77 3.34 12.98
N ASP A 213 1.46 4.10 13.81
CA ASP A 213 1.16 4.19 15.24
C ASP A 213 1.59 5.54 15.82
N VAL A 214 0.61 6.36 16.20
CA VAL A 214 0.79 7.69 16.81
C VAL A 214 1.19 7.65 18.28
N ARG A 215 1.56 6.51 18.83
CA ARG A 215 2.18 6.42 20.15
C ARG A 215 3.70 6.29 20.04
N GLU A 216 4.18 5.83 18.88
CA GLU A 216 5.59 5.66 18.60
C GLU A 216 6.26 6.98 18.23
N GLU A 217 7.53 7.15 18.60
CA GLU A 217 8.33 8.31 18.23
C GLU A 217 8.46 8.43 16.72
N ARG A 218 8.74 7.30 16.06
CA ARG A 218 8.88 7.19 14.59
C ARG A 218 7.54 7.13 13.85
N LEU A 219 6.42 7.23 14.57
CA LEU A 219 5.05 7.13 14.06
C LEU A 219 4.68 5.77 13.44
N TYR A 220 5.47 4.74 13.70
CA TYR A 220 5.13 3.37 13.33
C TYR A 220 5.68 2.39 14.34
N ARG A 221 4.95 1.29 14.53
CA ARG A 221 5.43 0.12 15.27
C ARG A 221 5.75 -1.03 14.33
N VAL A 222 6.52 -1.99 14.85
CA VAL A 222 6.93 -3.18 14.12
C VAL A 222 6.46 -4.41 14.89
N ASP A 223 5.66 -5.25 14.25
CA ASP A 223 5.23 -6.54 14.80
C ASP A 223 6.01 -7.65 14.09
N TYR A 224 6.81 -8.42 14.82
CA TYR A 224 7.55 -9.55 14.26
C TYR A 224 6.68 -10.81 14.21
N LEU A 225 6.62 -11.49 13.06
CA LEU A 225 5.80 -12.68 12.90
C LEU A 225 6.49 -13.98 13.35
N ALA A 226 7.82 -13.97 13.48
CA ALA A 226 8.64 -15.13 13.84
C ALA A 226 9.52 -14.85 15.08
N GLY A 227 9.13 -13.90 15.94
CA GLY A 227 9.97 -13.36 17.00
C GLY A 227 10.93 -12.26 16.51
N PRO A 228 11.47 -11.42 17.41
CA PRO A 228 12.42 -10.39 17.02
C PRO A 228 13.65 -11.02 16.35
N PRO A 229 14.32 -10.29 15.43
CA PRO A 229 15.60 -10.76 14.91
C PRO A 229 16.56 -10.99 16.08
N PRO A 230 17.45 -12.00 16.00
CA PRO A 230 18.37 -12.30 17.09
C PRO A 230 19.22 -11.07 17.43
N GLU A 231 19.65 -10.94 18.70
CA GLU A 231 20.32 -9.73 19.23
C GLU A 231 21.55 -9.29 18.43
N ASN A 232 22.15 -10.22 17.70
CA ASN A 232 23.28 -9.98 16.83
C ASN A 232 22.89 -9.36 15.47
N VAL A 233 21.61 -9.05 15.23
CA VAL A 233 21.11 -8.38 14.02
C VAL A 233 20.61 -6.99 14.40
N ILE A 234 21.42 -5.98 14.10
CA ILE A 234 21.17 -4.59 14.43
C ILE A 234 20.65 -3.86 13.19
N GLN A 235 19.46 -3.27 13.29
CA GLN A 235 18.96 -2.35 12.27
C GLN A 235 19.51 -0.95 12.53
N ARG A 236 20.30 -0.42 11.60
CA ARG A 236 20.84 0.94 11.64
C ARG A 236 19.80 1.96 11.20
N GLU A 237 19.94 3.21 11.67
CA GLU A 237 19.05 4.32 11.31
C GLU A 237 19.03 4.64 9.82
N ASP A 238 20.11 4.32 9.09
CA ASP A 238 20.21 4.45 7.64
C ASP A 238 19.50 3.33 6.86
N GLY A 239 18.77 2.45 7.56
CA GLY A 239 18.03 1.34 7.00
C GLY A 239 18.89 0.10 6.70
N LYS A 240 20.21 0.14 6.95
CA LYS A 240 21.08 -1.04 6.79
C LYS A 240 20.90 -2.02 7.94
N VAL A 241 21.25 -3.27 7.65
CA VAL A 241 21.28 -4.36 8.61
C VAL A 241 22.72 -4.72 8.87
N GLU A 242 23.13 -4.67 10.13
CA GLU A 242 24.41 -5.14 10.61
C GLU A 242 24.20 -6.47 11.32
N ILE A 243 24.95 -7.49 10.92
CA ILE A 243 24.95 -8.79 11.58
C ILE A 243 26.30 -8.94 12.28
N ILE A 244 26.28 -8.91 13.61
CA ILE A 244 27.44 -9.22 14.43
C ILE A 244 27.64 -10.74 14.38
N VAL A 245 28.80 -11.16 13.91
CA VAL A 245 29.19 -12.58 13.86
C VAL A 245 30.34 -12.76 14.84
N ASP A 246 30.02 -13.17 16.07
CA ASP A 246 31.02 -13.32 17.14
C ASP A 246 31.96 -14.52 16.91
N ARG A 247 31.55 -15.50 16.09
CA ARG A 247 32.35 -16.66 15.68
C ARG A 247 32.06 -17.04 14.24
N MET A 248 33.09 -17.12 13.40
CA MET A 248 32.96 -17.69 12.05
C MET A 248 32.56 -19.18 12.15
N GLY A 249 31.31 -19.48 11.83
CA GLY A 249 30.77 -20.85 11.82
C GLY A 249 29.33 -20.99 12.35
N ASP A 250 28.86 -20.03 13.15
CA ASP A 250 27.49 -20.02 13.67
C ASP A 250 26.55 -19.44 12.61
N THR A 251 26.09 -20.28 11.68
CA THR A 251 24.93 -19.94 10.85
C THR A 251 23.72 -19.93 11.78
N PRO A 252 22.86 -18.90 11.77
CA PRO A 252 21.68 -18.85 12.63
C PRO A 252 20.77 -20.04 12.34
N VAL A 253 20.74 -21.03 13.23
CA VAL A 253 19.72 -22.06 13.22
C VAL A 253 18.52 -21.49 14.00
N PRO A 254 17.31 -21.44 13.42
CA PRO A 254 16.12 -21.08 14.16
C PRO A 254 15.99 -22.02 15.38
N LYS A 255 16.06 -21.47 16.59
CA LYS A 255 15.79 -22.25 17.79
C LYS A 255 14.29 -22.55 17.86
N GLY A 256 13.91 -23.76 17.43
CA GLY A 256 12.77 -24.52 17.95
C GLY A 256 11.41 -24.32 17.25
N VAL A 257 10.96 -25.39 16.59
CA VAL A 257 9.57 -25.86 16.58
C VAL A 257 9.44 -26.85 17.74
#